data_AF-E6W6H7-F1
#
_entry.id   AF-E6W6H7-F1
#
_cell.length_a   1.000
_cell.length_b   1.000
_cell.length_c   1.000
_cell.angle_alpha   90.00
_cell.angle_beta   90.00
_cell.angle_gamma   90.00
#
_symmetry.space_group_name_H-M   'P 1'
#
loop_
_entity.id
_entity.type
_entity.pdbx_description
1 polymer ?
#
loop_
_entity_poly.entity_id
_entity_poly.type
_entity_poly.pdbx_seq_one_letter_code
_entity_poly.pdbx_strand_id
1 'polypeptide(L)'
;MYFLVALIVLLMPAPLPAATDKNCLDCHQNHVTGAHAEVSCSACHGTFDEHHQAGVPSLIQHRCQACHEGTVGIFQGPMATRHKEKAFVERSWGKADPDFFQINCKGCHVQSCFDCHGFERQTHRLTRPATLSCHSCHRGYYVGADYYGYAPREDALRYQRGADIQGEKYLKMRPDVHQRAGMSCGDCHSMPSLAAGKSSAKYCRDCHTPDPKIIEHGIPAHMERLECYACHSGWGAQEYGTFFVRFTQSPFQEYFHVRTGNTAENYIRSAYLKRQDLPPLGINQRGLVSPIRPQFLAYFSDIKAEEVVGEENRLLAAEWKAFFPHTVQRGTPMCDACHNSPRRFLLESPEDRIYLPAADGLGLDSFWQQENQVMVNGSFYERQRFDRMSRRDSNYTKAYVEKWKQFLENVDDFSH
;
A
#
# COMPACT_ATOMS: atom_id res chain seq x y z
N MET A 1 41.64 6.13 -63.12
CA MET A 1 41.80 6.42 -61.69
C MET A 1 40.74 5.66 -60.94
N TYR A 2 41.16 4.64 -60.19
CA TYR A 2 40.29 3.66 -59.51
C TYR A 2 39.58 4.28 -58.31
N PHE A 3 38.27 4.05 -58.20
CA PHE A 3 37.47 4.35 -57.01
C PHE A 3 37.78 3.30 -55.92
N LEU A 4 38.26 3.75 -54.76
CA LEU A 4 38.42 2.93 -53.57
C LEU A 4 37.13 3.01 -52.74
N VAL A 5 36.37 1.92 -52.65
CA VAL A 5 35.24 1.77 -51.71
C VAL A 5 35.81 1.25 -50.39
N ALA A 6 35.77 2.08 -49.34
CA ALA A 6 36.13 1.67 -47.99
C ALA A 6 34.95 0.95 -47.33
N LEU A 7 35.11 -0.35 -47.07
CA LEU A 7 34.16 -1.18 -46.35
C LEU A 7 34.32 -0.93 -44.84
N ILE A 8 33.36 -0.24 -44.21
CA ILE A 8 33.29 -0.13 -42.75
C ILE A 8 32.69 -1.42 -42.22
N VAL A 9 33.53 -2.26 -41.63
CA VAL A 9 33.11 -3.45 -40.88
C VAL A 9 32.59 -2.99 -39.52
N LEU A 10 31.27 -3.12 -39.30
CA LEU A 10 30.66 -3.04 -37.97
C LEU A 10 31.21 -4.19 -37.11
N LEU A 11 32.07 -3.85 -36.14
CA LEU A 11 32.46 -4.75 -35.06
C LEU A 11 31.24 -5.06 -34.20
N MET A 12 30.63 -6.22 -34.42
CA MET A 12 29.71 -6.81 -33.45
C MET A 12 30.50 -7.14 -32.17
N PRO A 13 29.93 -6.92 -30.96
CA PRO A 13 30.56 -7.37 -29.73
C PRO A 13 30.73 -8.90 -29.79
N ALA A 14 31.95 -9.35 -29.49
CA ALA A 14 32.24 -10.78 -29.40
C ALA A 14 31.32 -11.45 -28.36
N PRO A 15 30.78 -12.64 -28.64
CA PRO A 15 30.10 -13.42 -27.61
C PRO A 15 31.11 -13.73 -26.49
N LEU A 16 30.73 -13.45 -25.24
CA LEU A 16 31.51 -13.84 -24.07
C LEU A 16 31.79 -15.36 -24.13
N PRO A 17 33.01 -15.82 -23.78
CA PRO A 17 33.33 -17.23 -23.81
C PRO A 17 32.44 -17.99 -22.81
N ALA A 18 31.69 -18.98 -23.32
CA ALA A 18 30.92 -19.90 -22.51
C ALA A 18 31.89 -20.75 -21.67
N ALA A 19 32.05 -20.42 -20.38
CA ALA A 19 32.60 -21.38 -19.43
C ALA A 19 31.67 -22.60 -19.42
N THR A 20 32.15 -23.74 -19.90
CA THR A 20 31.31 -24.92 -20.09
C THR A 20 30.85 -25.46 -18.73
N ASP A 21 29.55 -25.40 -18.47
CA ASP A 21 28.89 -25.89 -17.26
C ASP A 21 29.06 -27.40 -17.00
N LYS A 22 29.73 -28.15 -17.89
CA LYS A 22 30.01 -29.58 -17.72
C LYS A 22 30.57 -29.90 -16.33
N ASN A 23 31.56 -29.14 -15.86
CA ASN A 23 32.18 -29.37 -14.55
C ASN A 23 31.20 -29.15 -13.38
N CYS A 24 30.21 -28.26 -13.54
CA CYS A 24 29.20 -28.02 -12.53
C CYS A 24 28.15 -29.15 -12.51
N LEU A 25 27.69 -29.57 -13.69
CA LEU A 25 26.66 -30.60 -13.85
C LEU A 25 27.14 -32.02 -13.51
N ASP A 26 28.45 -32.26 -13.54
CA ASP A 26 29.06 -33.52 -13.10
C ASP A 26 28.83 -33.79 -11.59
N CYS A 27 28.71 -32.73 -10.78
CA CYS A 27 28.46 -32.83 -9.33
C CYS A 27 27.06 -32.35 -8.92
N HIS A 28 26.47 -31.40 -9.65
CA HIS A 28 25.16 -30.84 -9.38
C HIS A 28 24.14 -31.32 -10.41
N GLN A 29 23.29 -32.28 -10.02
CA GLN A 29 22.18 -32.77 -10.84
C GLN A 29 20.98 -31.80 -10.84
N ASN A 30 21.25 -30.53 -11.10
CA ASN A 30 20.25 -29.48 -11.21
C ASN A 30 20.13 -29.05 -12.67
N HIS A 31 18.93 -28.67 -13.09
CA HIS A 31 18.71 -28.12 -14.41
C HIS A 31 18.01 -26.77 -14.27
N VAL A 32 18.51 -25.75 -14.96
CA VAL A 32 17.87 -24.44 -15.00
C VAL A 32 16.73 -24.47 -16.00
N THR A 33 15.55 -24.03 -15.60
CA THR A 33 14.36 -24.01 -16.46
C THR A 33 13.74 -22.61 -16.52
N GLY A 34 12.85 -22.41 -17.50
CA GLY A 34 12.14 -21.14 -17.68
C GLY A 34 12.99 -20.10 -18.43
N ALA A 35 12.83 -18.83 -18.07
CA ALA A 35 13.42 -17.71 -18.83
C ALA A 35 14.96 -17.67 -18.81
N HIS A 36 15.60 -18.42 -17.90
CA HIS A 36 17.06 -18.49 -17.77
C HIS A 36 17.62 -19.87 -18.18
N ALA A 37 16.85 -20.71 -18.87
CA ALA A 37 17.27 -22.08 -19.21
C ALA A 37 18.56 -22.15 -20.04
N GLU A 38 18.86 -21.09 -20.82
CA GLU A 38 20.06 -20.99 -21.65
C GLU A 38 21.21 -20.22 -20.97
N VAL A 39 21.01 -19.75 -19.74
CA VAL A 39 22.04 -19.03 -18.97
C VAL A 39 22.95 -20.03 -18.27
N SER A 40 24.26 -19.83 -18.41
CA SER A 40 25.23 -20.74 -17.78
C SER A 40 25.16 -20.68 -16.25
N CYS A 41 25.45 -21.80 -15.60
CA CYS A 41 25.56 -21.91 -14.14
C CYS A 41 26.54 -20.85 -13.61
N SER A 42 27.65 -20.67 -14.32
CA SER A 42 28.71 -19.73 -13.98
C SER A 42 28.29 -18.25 -14.04
N ALA A 43 27.30 -17.89 -14.86
CA ALA A 43 26.79 -16.52 -14.90
C ALA A 43 26.14 -16.10 -13.58
N CYS A 44 25.55 -17.05 -12.84
CA CYS A 44 24.91 -16.80 -11.54
C CYS A 44 25.83 -17.16 -10.36
N HIS A 45 26.60 -18.23 -10.49
CA HIS A 45 27.38 -18.82 -9.39
C HIS A 45 28.88 -18.56 -9.47
N GLY A 46 29.39 -18.01 -10.57
CA GLY A 46 30.83 -17.75 -10.75
C GLY A 46 31.53 -18.92 -11.41
N THR A 47 32.84 -18.78 -11.63
CA THR A 47 33.63 -19.84 -12.25
C THR A 47 33.78 -21.02 -11.29
N PHE A 48 34.15 -22.19 -11.85
CA PHE A 48 34.37 -23.40 -11.06
C PHE A 48 35.46 -23.23 -9.99
N ASP A 49 36.50 -22.44 -10.27
CA ASP A 49 37.59 -22.16 -9.32
C ASP A 49 37.09 -21.37 -8.09
N GLU A 50 36.02 -20.60 -8.25
CA GLU A 50 35.36 -19.84 -7.20
C GLU A 50 34.14 -20.57 -6.60
N HIS A 51 33.98 -21.88 -6.80
CA HIS A 51 32.78 -22.63 -6.38
C HIS A 51 32.45 -22.49 -4.88
N HIS A 52 33.45 -22.28 -4.03
CA HIS A 52 33.26 -22.03 -2.59
C HIS A 52 32.42 -20.77 -2.30
N GLN A 53 32.31 -19.86 -3.26
CA GLN A 53 31.50 -18.64 -3.19
C GLN A 53 30.19 -18.73 -3.98
N ALA A 54 29.92 -19.87 -4.63
CA ALA A 54 28.75 -20.05 -5.50
C ALA A 54 27.41 -19.78 -4.79
N GLY A 55 27.33 -20.07 -3.49
CA GLY A 55 26.13 -19.85 -2.67
C GLY A 55 26.02 -18.48 -2.02
N VAL A 56 27.00 -17.57 -2.22
CA VAL A 56 27.03 -16.28 -1.50
C VAL A 56 25.94 -15.35 -2.07
N PRO A 57 24.92 -14.97 -1.28
CA PRO A 57 23.76 -14.23 -1.81
C PRO A 57 24.10 -12.87 -2.41
N SER A 58 25.04 -12.13 -1.82
CA SER A 58 25.46 -10.81 -2.32
C SER A 58 26.13 -10.89 -3.69
N LEU A 59 26.91 -11.94 -3.96
CA LEU A 59 27.55 -12.16 -5.26
C LEU A 59 26.53 -12.55 -6.33
N ILE A 60 25.58 -13.43 -5.99
CA ILE A 60 24.47 -13.80 -6.88
C ILE A 60 23.66 -12.54 -7.24
N GLN A 61 23.32 -11.72 -6.24
CA GLN A 61 22.59 -10.48 -6.43
C GLN A 61 23.32 -9.50 -7.36
N HIS A 62 24.63 -9.34 -7.19
CA HIS A 62 25.46 -8.51 -8.07
C HIS A 62 25.47 -9.05 -9.52
N ARG A 63 25.50 -10.37 -9.70
CA ARG A 63 25.46 -10.99 -11.04
C ARG A 63 24.11 -10.84 -11.72
N CYS A 64 22.99 -10.91 -10.99
CA CYS A 64 21.68 -10.56 -11.53
C CYS A 64 21.67 -9.14 -12.10
N GLN A 65 22.29 -8.20 -11.38
CA GLN A 65 22.34 -6.79 -11.78
C GLN A 65 23.22 -6.53 -13.01
N ALA A 66 24.16 -7.40 -13.34
CA ALA A 66 24.97 -7.28 -14.56
C ALA A 66 24.13 -7.43 -15.84
N CYS A 67 23.05 -8.22 -15.81
CA CYS A 67 22.11 -8.35 -16.92
C CYS A 67 20.83 -7.50 -16.72
N HIS A 68 20.47 -7.22 -15.47
CA HIS A 68 19.31 -6.42 -15.08
C HIS A 68 19.71 -5.07 -14.48
N GLU A 69 20.57 -4.32 -15.17
CA GLU A 69 21.19 -3.07 -14.67
C GLU A 69 20.17 -2.08 -14.09
N GLY A 70 19.00 -1.96 -14.71
CA GLY A 70 17.91 -1.07 -14.27
C GLY A 70 17.21 -1.45 -12.97
N THR A 71 17.64 -2.49 -12.25
CA THR A 71 16.96 -3.00 -11.03
C THR A 71 17.68 -2.65 -9.72
N VAL A 72 18.89 -2.07 -9.77
CA VAL A 72 19.68 -1.71 -8.58
C VAL A 72 18.90 -0.82 -7.61
N GLY A 73 18.12 0.12 -8.14
CA GLY A 73 17.34 1.07 -7.34
C GLY A 73 16.27 0.43 -6.45
N ILE A 74 15.87 -0.83 -6.69
CA ILE A 74 14.91 -1.55 -5.84
C ILE A 74 15.44 -1.68 -4.40
N PHE A 75 16.73 -2.00 -4.26
CA PHE A 75 17.39 -2.22 -2.97
C PHE A 75 17.77 -0.92 -2.25
N GLN A 76 17.72 0.20 -2.97
CA GLN A 76 17.95 1.55 -2.42
C GLN A 76 16.62 2.28 -2.17
N GLY A 77 15.52 1.73 -2.69
CA GLY A 77 14.21 2.34 -2.65
C GLY A 77 13.44 2.13 -1.34
N PRO A 78 12.19 2.64 -1.28
CA PRO A 78 11.36 2.56 -0.08
C PRO A 78 11.07 1.13 0.39
N MET A 79 10.91 0.17 -0.54
CA MET A 79 10.58 -1.23 -0.23
C MET A 79 11.72 -1.97 0.48
N ALA A 80 12.97 -1.54 0.31
CA ALA A 80 14.14 -2.13 0.96
C ALA A 80 14.55 -1.35 2.22
N THR A 81 14.63 -0.02 2.11
CA THR A 81 15.18 0.83 3.19
C THR A 81 14.18 1.06 4.33
N ARG A 82 12.89 1.17 4.01
CA ARG A 82 11.79 1.52 4.93
C ARG A 82 12.08 2.78 5.76
N HIS A 83 12.75 3.76 5.14
CA HIS A 83 13.19 4.97 5.83
C HIS A 83 12.01 5.74 6.46
N LYS A 84 10.87 5.83 5.76
CA LYS A 84 9.70 6.57 6.24
C LYS A 84 9.06 5.89 7.46
N GLU A 85 8.96 4.56 7.43
CA GLU A 85 8.44 3.75 8.52
C GLU A 85 9.35 3.82 9.74
N LYS A 86 10.68 3.68 9.55
CA LYS A 86 11.67 3.83 10.62
C LYS A 86 11.60 5.20 11.27
N ALA A 87 11.63 6.26 10.47
CA ALA A 87 11.53 7.63 10.96
C ALA A 87 10.20 7.89 11.69
N PHE A 88 9.10 7.27 11.26
CA PHE A 88 7.81 7.35 11.96
C PHE A 88 7.89 6.68 13.33
N VAL A 89 8.39 5.45 13.39
CA VAL A 89 8.52 4.73 14.65
C VAL A 89 9.43 5.50 15.60
N GLU A 90 10.61 5.93 15.16
CA GLU A 90 11.58 6.68 15.96
C GLU A 90 10.95 7.89 16.68
N ARG A 91 10.11 8.67 15.99
CA ARG A 91 9.45 9.85 16.58
C ARG A 91 8.16 9.56 17.36
N SER A 92 7.62 8.33 17.29
CA SER A 92 6.36 7.90 17.92
C SER A 92 6.61 6.79 18.95
N TRP A 93 6.27 5.53 18.64
CA TRP A 93 6.47 4.37 19.53
C TRP A 93 7.93 4.19 19.97
N GLY A 94 8.90 4.59 19.15
CA GLY A 94 10.33 4.62 19.45
C GLY A 94 10.69 5.48 20.67
N LYS A 95 9.90 6.53 20.96
CA LYS A 95 10.06 7.33 22.19
C LYS A 95 9.63 6.57 23.45
N ALA A 96 8.72 5.61 23.29
CA ALA A 96 8.25 4.76 24.37
C ALA A 96 9.12 3.50 24.55
N ASP A 97 9.60 2.96 23.43
CA ASP A 97 10.50 1.82 23.38
C ASP A 97 11.47 2.00 22.18
N PRO A 98 12.75 2.32 22.41
CA PRO A 98 13.74 2.51 21.35
C PRO A 98 13.92 1.30 20.42
N ASP A 99 13.65 0.08 20.91
CA ASP A 99 13.78 -1.15 20.16
C ASP A 99 12.51 -1.53 19.39
N PHE A 100 11.42 -0.75 19.52
CA PHE A 100 10.09 -1.04 19.00
C PHE A 100 10.11 -1.46 17.52
N PHE A 101 10.84 -0.73 16.67
CA PHE A 101 10.90 -1.04 15.24
C PHE A 101 11.49 -2.43 15.01
N GLN A 102 12.57 -2.77 15.72
CA GLN A 102 13.23 -4.05 15.56
C GLN A 102 12.33 -5.17 16.03
N ILE A 103 11.61 -5.03 17.14
CA ILE A 103 10.81 -6.13 17.71
C ILE A 103 9.43 -6.31 17.05
N ASN A 104 8.76 -5.22 16.68
CA ASN A 104 7.35 -5.25 16.23
C ASN A 104 7.16 -5.07 14.72
N CYS A 105 8.20 -4.70 13.96
CA CYS A 105 8.07 -4.37 12.54
C CYS A 105 8.92 -5.26 11.60
N LYS A 106 9.32 -6.47 12.03
CA LYS A 106 10.10 -7.42 11.20
C LYS A 106 9.26 -8.00 10.05
N GLY A 107 9.90 -8.26 8.90
CA GLY A 107 9.35 -9.18 7.88
C GLY A 107 8.64 -8.61 6.65
N CYS A 108 8.74 -7.32 6.33
CA CYS A 108 8.07 -6.71 5.16
C CYS A 108 9.00 -5.81 4.31
N HIS A 109 10.26 -6.21 4.07
CA HIS A 109 11.16 -5.46 3.20
C HIS A 109 11.87 -6.36 2.21
N VAL A 110 12.12 -5.83 1.03
CA VAL A 110 12.85 -6.52 -0.03
C VAL A 110 14.32 -6.62 0.36
N GLN A 111 14.83 -7.84 0.37
CA GLN A 111 16.20 -8.24 0.65
C GLN A 111 16.85 -8.87 -0.58
N SER A 112 16.07 -9.51 -1.46
CA SER A 112 16.59 -10.19 -2.65
C SER A 112 15.62 -10.13 -3.83
N CYS A 113 16.13 -10.37 -5.04
CA CYS A 113 15.28 -10.55 -6.23
C CYS A 113 14.27 -11.70 -6.05
N PHE A 114 14.60 -12.72 -5.25
CA PHE A 114 13.76 -13.90 -5.04
C PHE A 114 12.48 -13.60 -4.26
N ASP A 115 12.45 -12.52 -3.48
CA ASP A 115 11.29 -12.12 -2.69
C ASP A 115 10.07 -11.85 -3.58
N CYS A 116 10.32 -11.39 -4.81
CA CYS A 116 9.28 -11.19 -5.82
C CYS A 116 9.24 -12.32 -6.85
N HIS A 117 10.40 -12.79 -7.32
CA HIS A 117 10.51 -13.71 -8.45
C HIS A 117 10.32 -15.19 -8.09
N GLY A 118 10.21 -15.56 -6.81
CA GLY A 118 10.15 -16.97 -6.41
C GLY A 118 11.40 -17.75 -6.83
N PHE A 119 11.63 -18.91 -6.21
CA PHE A 119 12.74 -19.77 -6.62
C PHE A 119 12.43 -21.23 -6.33
N GLU A 120 12.36 -22.03 -7.39
CA GLU A 120 12.21 -23.47 -7.28
C GLU A 120 13.59 -24.14 -7.25
N ARG A 121 14.01 -24.60 -6.07
CA ARG A 121 15.38 -25.09 -5.84
C ARG A 121 15.80 -26.25 -6.74
N GLN A 122 14.90 -27.17 -7.04
CA GLN A 122 15.21 -28.37 -7.84
C GLN A 122 15.43 -28.05 -9.32
N THR A 123 14.67 -27.09 -9.86
CA THR A 123 14.66 -26.75 -11.29
C THR A 123 15.27 -25.37 -11.58
N HIS A 124 15.89 -24.75 -10.56
CA HIS A 124 16.46 -23.40 -10.58
C HIS A 124 15.55 -22.38 -11.30
N ARG A 125 14.24 -22.55 -11.15
CA ARG A 125 13.25 -21.80 -11.92
C ARG A 125 12.92 -20.51 -11.19
N LEU A 126 13.26 -19.40 -11.84
CA LEU A 126 12.76 -18.07 -11.50
C LEU A 126 11.42 -17.85 -12.21
N THR A 127 10.42 -17.35 -11.49
CA THR A 127 9.11 -17.03 -12.06
C THR A 127 8.93 -15.52 -12.20
N ARG A 128 7.96 -15.11 -13.02
CA ARG A 128 7.51 -13.72 -12.99
C ARG A 128 6.71 -13.52 -11.70
N PRO A 129 6.88 -12.37 -11.02
CA PRO A 129 6.15 -12.10 -9.79
C PRO A 129 4.64 -12.22 -10.04
N ALA A 130 4.00 -13.08 -9.26
CA ALA A 130 2.55 -13.23 -9.25
C ALA A 130 1.96 -12.30 -8.19
N THR A 131 0.65 -12.10 -8.23
CA THR A 131 -0.12 -11.35 -7.22
C THR A 131 0.24 -11.71 -5.78
N LEU A 132 0.35 -13.01 -5.48
CA LEU A 132 0.65 -13.49 -4.13
C LEU A 132 2.05 -13.10 -3.66
N SER A 133 3.00 -12.89 -4.58
CA SER A 133 4.33 -12.36 -4.24
C SER A 133 4.20 -10.95 -3.66
N CYS A 134 3.36 -10.10 -4.27
CA CYS A 134 3.10 -8.75 -3.78
C CYS A 134 2.40 -8.75 -2.41
N HIS A 135 1.39 -9.62 -2.23
CA HIS A 135 0.62 -9.69 -0.98
C HIS A 135 1.39 -10.19 0.23
N SER A 136 2.55 -10.82 0.05
CA SER A 136 3.43 -11.16 1.17
C SER A 136 3.73 -9.94 2.05
N CYS A 137 3.85 -8.75 1.42
CA CYS A 137 4.09 -7.47 2.09
C CYS A 137 2.89 -6.51 1.95
N HIS A 138 2.23 -6.47 0.79
CA HIS A 138 1.10 -5.58 0.49
C HIS A 138 -0.23 -6.20 0.94
N ARG A 139 -0.40 -6.36 2.26
CA ARG A 139 -1.59 -6.95 2.91
C ARG A 139 -2.11 -6.13 4.09
N GLY A 140 -3.29 -6.51 4.57
CA GLY A 140 -3.93 -5.89 5.73
C GLY A 140 -4.25 -4.41 5.53
N TYR A 141 -3.68 -3.54 6.37
CA TYR A 141 -3.89 -2.10 6.28
C TYR A 141 -3.03 -1.42 5.19
N TYR A 142 -1.99 -2.11 4.70
CA TYR A 142 -1.15 -1.59 3.62
C TYR A 142 -1.88 -1.69 2.27
N VAL A 143 -1.54 -0.77 1.37
CA VAL A 143 -2.20 -0.64 0.07
C VAL A 143 -1.83 -1.82 -0.83
N GLY A 144 -2.82 -2.41 -1.51
CA GLY A 144 -2.64 -3.50 -2.48
C GLY A 144 -3.64 -4.65 -2.28
N ALA A 145 -3.95 -5.03 -1.03
CA ALA A 145 -4.96 -6.06 -0.73
C ALA A 145 -6.40 -5.60 -1.06
N ASP A 146 -6.63 -4.30 -0.93
CA ASP A 146 -7.85 -3.60 -1.33
C ASP A 146 -8.19 -3.77 -2.82
N TYR A 147 -7.16 -3.81 -3.70
CA TYR A 147 -7.32 -4.10 -5.14
C TYR A 147 -8.10 -5.38 -5.43
N TYR A 148 -7.91 -6.41 -4.61
CA TYR A 148 -8.59 -7.69 -4.74
C TYR A 148 -9.84 -7.83 -3.85
N GLY A 149 -10.25 -6.77 -3.16
CA GLY A 149 -11.42 -6.82 -2.28
C GLY A 149 -11.12 -7.38 -0.90
N TYR A 150 -9.86 -7.38 -0.45
CA TYR A 150 -9.45 -7.98 0.82
C TYR A 150 -9.27 -6.91 1.90
N ALA A 151 -10.37 -6.54 2.57
CA ALA A 151 -10.33 -5.57 3.65
C ALA A 151 -9.84 -6.19 4.97
N PRO A 152 -9.07 -5.45 5.79
CA PRO A 152 -8.65 -5.93 7.10
C PRO A 152 -9.84 -6.13 8.04
N ARG A 153 -9.80 -7.21 8.83
CA ARG A 153 -10.74 -7.47 9.91
C ARG A 153 -10.31 -6.80 11.21
N GLU A 154 -11.27 -6.63 12.11
CA GLU A 154 -11.04 -6.26 13.51
C GLU A 154 -10.12 -7.25 14.21
N ASP A 155 -9.22 -6.77 15.08
CA ASP A 155 -8.15 -7.61 15.65
C ASP A 155 -8.67 -8.69 16.62
N ALA A 156 -9.86 -8.51 17.20
CA ALA A 156 -10.47 -9.48 18.10
C ALA A 156 -10.70 -10.84 17.43
N LEU A 157 -10.32 -11.93 18.13
CA LEU A 157 -10.37 -13.30 17.60
C LEU A 157 -11.77 -13.73 17.15
N ARG A 158 -12.83 -13.21 17.80
CA ARG A 158 -14.22 -13.47 17.41
C ARG A 158 -14.55 -13.08 15.97
N TYR A 159 -13.80 -12.15 15.38
CA TYR A 159 -13.99 -11.68 14.02
C TYR A 159 -13.10 -12.38 13.00
N GLN A 160 -12.13 -13.20 13.44
CA GLN A 160 -11.14 -13.88 12.59
C GLN A 160 -11.69 -15.17 11.99
N ARG A 161 -12.74 -15.04 11.19
CA ARG A 161 -13.46 -16.16 10.56
C ARG A 161 -13.56 -16.00 9.05
N GLY A 162 -13.75 -17.12 8.35
CA GLY A 162 -13.93 -17.17 6.90
C GLY A 162 -12.64 -17.43 6.13
N ALA A 163 -12.62 -17.01 4.86
CA ALA A 163 -11.46 -17.17 3.98
C ALA A 163 -10.25 -16.37 4.50
N ASP A 164 -9.05 -16.89 4.24
CA ASP A 164 -7.80 -16.19 4.44
C ASP A 164 -6.96 -16.13 3.17
N ILE A 165 -5.97 -15.24 3.20
CA ILE A 165 -4.87 -15.18 2.24
C ILE A 165 -3.59 -15.20 3.05
N GLN A 166 -2.74 -16.19 2.81
CA GLN A 166 -1.45 -16.35 3.51
C GLN A 166 -1.62 -16.30 5.04
N GLY A 167 -2.68 -16.93 5.56
CA GLY A 167 -2.97 -16.99 7.00
C GLY A 167 -3.71 -15.79 7.58
N GLU A 168 -3.99 -14.74 6.80
CA GLU A 168 -4.76 -13.58 7.28
C GLU A 168 -6.22 -13.60 6.82
N LYS A 169 -7.15 -13.59 7.78
CA LYS A 169 -8.58 -13.49 7.51
C LYS A 169 -8.94 -12.07 7.07
N TYR A 170 -9.84 -11.96 6.09
CA TYR A 170 -10.25 -10.68 5.52
C TYR A 170 -11.79 -10.54 5.42
N LEU A 171 -12.26 -9.29 5.35
CA LEU A 171 -13.62 -8.95 4.96
C LEU A 171 -13.67 -8.91 3.43
N LYS A 172 -14.56 -9.71 2.83
CA LYS A 172 -14.76 -9.70 1.38
C LYS A 172 -15.49 -8.43 0.98
N MET A 173 -14.80 -7.54 0.29
CA MET A 173 -15.32 -6.31 -0.28
C MET A 173 -15.40 -6.42 -1.80
N ARG A 174 -16.01 -5.42 -2.45
CA ARG A 174 -16.01 -5.31 -3.91
C ARG A 174 -14.59 -5.01 -4.41
N PRO A 175 -13.97 -5.85 -5.27
CA PRO A 175 -12.64 -5.59 -5.81
C PRO A 175 -12.60 -4.36 -6.72
N ASP A 176 -11.39 -3.93 -7.10
CA ASP A 176 -11.19 -2.90 -8.13
C ASP A 176 -11.76 -3.35 -9.49
N VAL A 177 -12.25 -2.41 -10.29
CA VAL A 177 -12.73 -2.68 -11.64
C VAL A 177 -11.63 -3.21 -12.57
N HIS A 178 -10.39 -2.73 -12.42
CA HIS A 178 -9.25 -3.18 -13.22
C HIS A 178 -8.85 -4.60 -12.83
N GLN A 179 -8.94 -4.94 -11.54
CA GLN A 179 -8.72 -6.29 -11.06
C GLN A 179 -9.74 -7.26 -11.68
N ARG A 180 -11.02 -6.89 -11.66
CA ARG A 180 -12.09 -7.69 -12.28
C ARG A 180 -11.95 -7.82 -13.79
N ALA A 181 -11.28 -6.85 -14.43
CA ALA A 181 -10.94 -6.89 -15.85
C ALA A 181 -9.68 -7.73 -16.15
N GLY A 182 -9.03 -8.30 -15.14
CA GLY A 182 -7.87 -9.18 -15.28
C GLY A 182 -6.52 -8.48 -15.21
N MET A 183 -6.46 -7.19 -14.90
CA MET A 183 -5.19 -6.48 -14.74
C MET A 183 -4.48 -6.87 -13.44
N SER A 184 -3.17 -7.02 -13.55
CA SER A 184 -2.23 -7.31 -12.47
C SER A 184 -1.60 -6.04 -11.90
N CYS A 185 -0.91 -6.15 -10.76
CA CYS A 185 -0.16 -5.03 -10.17
C CYS A 185 0.87 -4.44 -11.15
N GLY A 186 1.53 -5.30 -11.94
CA GLY A 186 2.62 -4.91 -12.85
C GLY A 186 2.19 -4.04 -14.02
N ASP A 187 0.90 -4.05 -14.38
CA ASP A 187 0.35 -3.23 -15.46
C ASP A 187 0.40 -1.72 -15.12
N CYS A 188 0.33 -1.39 -13.83
CA CYS A 188 0.53 -0.04 -13.31
C CYS A 188 1.92 0.13 -12.66
N HIS A 189 2.42 -0.89 -11.96
CA HIS A 189 3.68 -0.87 -11.19
C HIS A 189 4.79 -1.65 -11.90
N SER A 190 5.30 -1.12 -13.01
CA SER A 190 6.39 -1.77 -13.76
C SER A 190 7.71 -1.82 -12.97
N MET A 191 8.54 -2.83 -13.21
CA MET A 191 9.87 -2.94 -12.59
C MET A 191 10.75 -1.69 -12.78
N PRO A 192 10.84 -1.08 -13.99
CA PRO A 192 11.57 0.19 -14.15
C PRO A 192 11.04 1.32 -13.26
N SER A 193 9.71 1.42 -13.09
CA SER A 193 9.12 2.45 -12.22
C SER A 193 9.45 2.21 -10.74
N LEU A 194 9.39 0.95 -10.29
CA LEU A 194 9.72 0.55 -8.93
C LEU A 194 11.21 0.78 -8.62
N ALA A 195 12.09 0.43 -9.55
CA ALA A 195 13.52 0.66 -9.42
C ALA A 195 13.87 2.16 -9.42
N ALA A 196 13.13 2.99 -10.16
CA ALA A 196 13.25 4.44 -10.11
C ALA A 196 12.61 5.08 -8.86
N GLY A 197 12.08 4.29 -7.92
CA GLY A 197 11.41 4.78 -6.71
C GLY A 197 10.07 5.47 -6.98
N LYS A 198 9.50 5.32 -8.18
CA LYS A 198 8.19 5.89 -8.54
C LYS A 198 7.07 5.03 -7.96
N SER A 199 5.98 5.68 -7.56
CA SER A 199 4.80 4.98 -7.04
C SER A 199 4.00 4.25 -8.12
N SER A 200 4.09 4.67 -9.39
CA SER A 200 3.44 4.02 -10.52
C SER A 200 4.16 4.37 -11.83
N ALA A 201 4.03 3.50 -12.83
CA ALA A 201 4.44 3.74 -14.21
C ALA A 201 3.35 4.42 -15.04
N LYS A 202 2.08 4.26 -14.62
CA LYS A 202 0.89 4.76 -15.31
C LYS A 202 -0.06 5.43 -14.31
N TYR A 203 -0.72 6.48 -14.77
CA TYR A 203 -1.78 7.20 -14.07
C TYR A 203 -3.09 7.10 -14.85
N CYS A 204 -4.20 7.49 -14.24
CA CYS A 204 -5.54 7.30 -14.80
C CYS A 204 -5.67 7.83 -16.23
N ARG A 205 -5.12 9.03 -16.52
CA ARG A 205 -5.21 9.67 -17.83
C ARG A 205 -4.25 9.12 -18.89
N ASP A 206 -3.31 8.25 -18.51
CA ASP A 206 -2.46 7.56 -19.49
C ASP A 206 -3.24 6.48 -20.25
N CYS A 207 -4.36 6.02 -19.70
CA CYS A 207 -5.23 4.99 -20.27
C CYS A 207 -6.67 5.46 -20.50
N HIS A 208 -7.14 6.47 -19.76
CA HIS A 208 -8.52 6.94 -19.83
C HIS A 208 -8.63 8.39 -20.29
N THR A 209 -9.55 8.63 -21.22
CA THR A 209 -10.00 9.97 -21.57
C THR A 209 -11.35 10.24 -20.88
N PRO A 210 -11.43 11.18 -19.93
CA PRO A 210 -12.69 11.51 -19.26
C PRO A 210 -13.72 12.03 -20.27
N ASP A 211 -14.92 11.44 -20.28
CA ASP A 211 -16.02 11.91 -21.13
C ASP A 211 -16.68 13.15 -20.49
N PRO A 212 -16.62 14.35 -21.11
CA PRO A 212 -17.20 15.58 -20.58
C PRO A 212 -18.73 15.56 -20.51
N LYS A 213 -19.41 14.59 -21.14
CA LYS A 213 -20.87 14.42 -21.02
C LYS A 213 -21.29 13.85 -19.67
N ILE A 214 -20.38 13.20 -18.96
CA ILE A 214 -20.61 12.81 -17.56
C ILE A 214 -20.62 14.10 -16.74
N ILE A 215 -21.70 14.31 -15.97
CA ILE A 215 -21.97 15.55 -15.24
C ILE A 215 -20.74 16.01 -14.44
N GLU A 216 -20.12 15.09 -13.69
CA GLU A 216 -18.95 15.41 -12.86
C GLU A 216 -17.72 15.78 -13.67
N HIS A 217 -17.50 15.16 -14.84
CA HIS A 217 -16.38 15.48 -15.72
C HIS A 217 -16.58 16.81 -16.43
N GLY A 218 -17.84 17.18 -16.71
CA GLY A 218 -18.20 18.46 -17.33
C GLY A 218 -17.97 19.67 -16.41
N ILE A 219 -17.68 19.47 -15.12
CA ILE A 219 -17.40 20.53 -14.16
C ILE A 219 -15.87 20.75 -14.08
N PRO A 220 -15.32 21.88 -14.57
CA PRO A 220 -13.87 22.10 -14.63
C PRO A 220 -13.19 21.98 -13.27
N ALA A 221 -13.84 22.51 -12.22
CA ALA A 221 -13.33 22.41 -10.86
C ALA A 221 -13.15 20.95 -10.39
N HIS A 222 -13.95 20.01 -10.89
CA HIS A 222 -13.75 18.61 -10.56
C HIS A 222 -12.52 18.03 -11.24
N MET A 223 -12.34 18.36 -12.51
CA MET A 223 -11.23 17.85 -13.33
C MET A 223 -9.87 18.48 -13.00
N GLU A 224 -9.87 19.68 -12.44
CA GLU A 224 -8.66 20.45 -12.11
C GLU A 224 -8.23 20.29 -10.65
N ARG A 225 -9.17 20.03 -9.73
CA ARG A 225 -8.90 20.11 -8.29
C ARG A 225 -9.02 18.78 -7.56
N LEU A 226 -9.51 17.72 -8.21
CA LEU A 226 -9.61 16.39 -7.60
C LEU A 226 -8.70 15.39 -8.29
N GLU A 227 -8.19 14.47 -7.47
CA GLU A 227 -7.73 13.19 -7.97
C GLU A 227 -8.91 12.39 -8.53
N CYS A 228 -8.71 11.66 -9.63
CA CYS A 228 -9.77 10.82 -10.20
C CYS A 228 -10.31 9.81 -9.16
N TYR A 229 -9.40 9.27 -8.33
CA TYR A 229 -9.74 8.33 -7.28
C TYR A 229 -10.37 8.97 -6.02
N ALA A 230 -10.52 10.29 -5.94
CA ALA A 230 -11.37 10.92 -4.93
C ALA A 230 -12.86 10.60 -5.16
N CYS A 231 -13.27 10.49 -6.43
CA CYS A 231 -14.62 10.10 -6.83
C CYS A 231 -14.73 8.61 -7.11
N HIS A 232 -13.71 7.99 -7.69
CA HIS A 232 -13.81 6.63 -8.19
C HIS A 232 -13.45 5.54 -7.18
N SER A 233 -12.85 5.85 -6.02
CA SER A 233 -12.62 4.84 -4.98
C SER A 233 -13.93 4.43 -4.30
N GLY A 234 -14.29 3.15 -4.40
CA GLY A 234 -15.53 2.63 -3.81
C GLY A 234 -15.48 2.45 -2.30
N TRP A 235 -14.28 2.21 -1.75
CA TRP A 235 -14.06 2.07 -0.30
C TRP A 235 -12.56 2.17 0.03
N GLY A 236 -12.21 2.29 1.30
CA GLY A 236 -10.81 2.21 1.70
C GLY A 236 -10.65 1.75 3.14
N ALA A 237 -9.60 0.97 3.39
CA ALA A 237 -9.25 0.53 4.73
C ALA A 237 -8.80 1.72 5.58
N GLN A 238 -9.50 1.91 6.70
CA GLN A 238 -9.27 2.96 7.69
C GLN A 238 -9.15 2.33 9.07
N GLU A 239 -8.10 2.68 9.81
CA GLU A 239 -7.88 2.24 11.19
C GLU A 239 -7.77 3.48 12.07
N TYR A 240 -8.68 3.61 13.03
CA TYR A 240 -8.71 4.70 13.99
C TYR A 240 -8.23 4.16 15.34
N GLY A 241 -7.25 4.85 15.93
CA GLY A 241 -6.58 4.47 17.17
C GLY A 241 -5.85 3.15 17.07
N THR A 242 -4.55 3.17 16.78
CA THR A 242 -3.67 1.98 16.78
C THR A 242 -2.99 1.85 18.14
N PHE A 243 -3.35 0.82 18.90
CA PHE A 243 -2.83 0.58 20.24
C PHE A 243 -1.72 -0.46 20.21
N PHE A 244 -0.62 -0.15 20.90
CA PHE A 244 0.35 -1.15 21.36
C PHE A 244 0.38 -1.14 22.88
N VAL A 245 0.09 -2.29 23.48
CA VAL A 245 0.16 -2.49 24.93
C VAL A 245 1.31 -3.45 25.21
N ARG A 246 2.31 -2.98 25.96
CA ARG A 246 3.42 -3.81 26.43
C ARG A 246 3.07 -4.39 27.79
N PHE A 247 3.27 -5.69 27.95
CA PHE A 247 3.15 -6.37 29.24
C PHE A 247 4.53 -6.81 29.73
N THR A 248 4.82 -6.56 31.00
CA THR A 248 6.03 -7.05 31.66
C THR A 248 5.62 -7.70 32.97
N GLN A 249 5.94 -8.99 33.16
CA GLN A 249 5.61 -9.72 34.38
C GLN A 249 4.12 -9.61 34.75
N SER A 250 3.22 -9.67 33.76
CA SER A 250 1.78 -9.50 34.00
C SER A 250 0.99 -10.59 33.27
N PRO A 251 0.16 -11.37 33.97
CA PRO A 251 -0.71 -12.37 33.35
C PRO A 251 -1.88 -11.71 32.59
N PHE A 252 -2.11 -10.40 32.76
CA PHE A 252 -3.25 -9.70 32.15
C PHE A 252 -3.27 -9.75 30.63
N GLN A 253 -2.11 -9.99 30.01
CA GLN A 253 -2.01 -10.20 28.58
C GLN A 253 -2.99 -11.29 28.09
N GLU A 254 -3.23 -12.34 28.89
CA GLU A 254 -4.10 -13.46 28.53
C GLU A 254 -5.58 -13.08 28.38
N TYR A 255 -6.01 -11.98 29.01
CA TYR A 255 -7.39 -11.49 28.89
C TYR A 255 -7.66 -10.80 27.55
N PHE A 256 -6.62 -10.48 26.78
CA PHE A 256 -6.76 -9.86 25.46
C PHE A 256 -6.96 -10.92 24.38
N HIS A 257 -8.23 -11.20 24.06
CA HIS A 257 -8.61 -12.12 22.98
C HIS A 257 -8.50 -11.48 21.58
N VAL A 258 -7.29 -11.06 21.20
CA VAL A 258 -6.97 -10.50 19.89
C VAL A 258 -5.96 -11.36 19.14
N ARG A 259 -5.77 -11.09 17.84
CA ARG A 259 -4.74 -11.77 17.05
C ARG A 259 -3.35 -11.58 17.64
N THR A 260 -2.65 -12.69 17.79
CA THR A 260 -1.23 -12.76 18.16
C THR A 260 -0.38 -13.13 16.95
N GLY A 261 0.94 -12.93 17.03
CA GLY A 261 1.91 -13.31 15.98
C GLY A 261 2.28 -12.21 14.98
N ASN A 262 1.64 -11.04 15.07
CA ASN A 262 2.01 -9.84 14.29
C ASN A 262 2.82 -8.81 15.12
N THR A 263 3.13 -9.16 16.37
CA THR A 263 3.87 -8.34 17.35
C THR A 263 4.81 -9.24 18.14
N ALA A 264 5.74 -8.62 18.88
CA ALA A 264 6.56 -9.34 19.85
C ALA A 264 5.70 -10.02 20.93
N GLU A 265 6.23 -11.07 21.55
CA GLU A 265 5.45 -11.94 22.47
C GLU A 265 4.84 -11.19 23.64
N ASN A 266 5.51 -10.17 24.16
CA ASN A 266 5.04 -9.36 25.28
C ASN A 266 4.21 -8.13 24.85
N TYR A 267 3.79 -8.09 23.58
CA TYR A 267 3.01 -7.00 23.01
C TYR A 267 1.66 -7.48 22.52
N ILE A 268 0.65 -6.67 22.82
CA ILE A 268 -0.67 -6.75 22.19
C ILE A 268 -0.85 -5.55 21.27
N ARG A 269 -1.37 -5.81 20.07
CA ARG A 269 -1.84 -4.77 19.15
C ARG A 269 -3.34 -4.84 18.99
N SER A 270 -4.00 -3.70 19.04
CA SER A 270 -5.42 -3.56 18.75
C SER A 270 -5.70 -2.25 18.02
N ALA A 271 -6.95 -2.07 17.59
CA ALA A 271 -7.46 -0.81 17.09
C ALA A 271 -8.72 -0.36 17.86
N TYR A 272 -9.00 0.95 17.89
CA TYR A 272 -10.28 1.45 18.43
C TYR A 272 -11.43 1.06 17.50
N LEU A 273 -11.22 1.27 16.20
CA LEU A 273 -12.21 1.03 15.16
C LEU A 273 -11.53 0.82 13.80
N LYS A 274 -11.98 -0.17 13.03
CA LYS A 274 -11.67 -0.28 11.60
C LYS A 274 -12.91 -0.02 10.76
N ARG A 275 -12.75 0.79 9.71
CA ARG A 275 -13.81 1.09 8.72
C ARG A 275 -13.36 0.78 7.31
N GLN A 276 -14.31 0.36 6.49
CA GLN A 276 -14.12 -0.03 5.09
C GLN A 276 -15.10 0.72 4.18
N ASP A 277 -15.59 1.88 4.59
CA ASP A 277 -16.47 2.71 3.78
C ASP A 277 -15.66 3.72 2.96
N LEU A 278 -16.33 4.72 2.39
CA LEU A 278 -15.63 5.77 1.68
C LEU A 278 -14.63 6.46 2.64
N PRO A 279 -13.33 6.56 2.27
CA PRO A 279 -12.30 7.15 3.14
C PRO A 279 -12.34 8.68 3.11
N PRO A 280 -12.18 9.42 4.23
CA PRO A 280 -12.24 10.88 4.24
C PRO A 280 -11.40 11.55 3.14
N LEU A 281 -11.67 12.83 2.87
CA LEU A 281 -11.01 13.62 1.84
C LEU A 281 -10.20 14.75 2.48
N GLY A 282 -9.03 15.00 1.91
CA GLY A 282 -8.14 16.10 2.24
C GLY A 282 -7.40 16.55 1.00
N ILE A 283 -6.31 17.31 1.16
CA ILE A 283 -5.48 17.79 0.07
C ILE A 283 -4.15 17.03 0.09
N ASN A 284 -3.71 16.51 -1.06
CA ASN A 284 -2.42 15.82 -1.16
C ASN A 284 -1.26 16.80 -1.49
N GLN A 285 -0.03 16.29 -1.60
CA GLN A 285 1.15 17.10 -1.94
C GLN A 285 1.07 17.82 -3.30
N ARG A 286 0.17 17.41 -4.21
CA ARG A 286 -0.08 18.09 -5.49
C ARG A 286 -1.12 19.20 -5.39
N GLY A 287 -1.67 19.45 -4.20
CA GLY A 287 -2.74 20.43 -4.01
C GLY A 287 -4.13 19.94 -4.45
N LEU A 288 -4.28 18.65 -4.77
CA LEU A 288 -5.52 18.05 -5.24
C LEU A 288 -6.28 17.36 -4.10
N VAL A 289 -7.61 17.40 -4.18
CA VAL A 289 -8.48 16.67 -3.25
C VAL A 289 -8.28 15.18 -3.48
N SER A 290 -7.97 14.46 -2.42
CA SER A 290 -7.60 13.06 -2.44
C SER A 290 -8.19 12.35 -1.21
N PRO A 291 -8.49 11.04 -1.31
CA PRO A 291 -8.67 10.20 -0.14
C PRO A 291 -7.51 10.36 0.84
N ILE A 292 -7.86 10.50 2.10
CA ILE A 292 -6.98 10.51 3.25
C ILE A 292 -7.44 9.44 4.24
N ARG A 293 -6.52 8.96 5.05
CA ARG A 293 -6.80 8.07 6.19
C ARG A 293 -5.78 8.30 7.28
N PRO A 294 -6.05 7.86 8.52
CA PRO A 294 -4.99 7.79 9.52
C PRO A 294 -3.82 6.98 8.95
N GLN A 295 -2.63 7.55 8.96
CA GLN A 295 -1.43 6.74 8.79
C GLN A 295 -1.30 5.88 10.05
N PHE A 296 -1.25 6.55 11.20
CA PHE A 296 -1.36 5.95 12.52
C PHE A 296 -1.85 7.03 13.50
N LEU A 297 -2.90 6.70 14.26
CA LEU A 297 -3.18 7.36 15.54
C LEU A 297 -2.52 6.48 16.60
N ALA A 298 -1.26 6.75 16.90
CA ALA A 298 -0.40 5.84 17.65
C ALA A 298 -0.62 6.01 19.16
N TYR A 299 -1.07 4.94 19.79
CA TYR A 299 -1.27 4.85 21.23
C TYR A 299 -0.32 3.81 21.84
N PHE A 300 0.08 4.06 23.07
CA PHE A 300 0.95 3.17 23.83
C PHE A 300 0.55 3.11 25.31
N SER A 301 0.50 1.90 25.84
CA SER A 301 0.36 1.62 27.27
C SER A 301 1.44 0.63 27.69
N ASP A 302 2.01 0.81 28.88
CA ASP A 302 2.98 -0.11 29.47
C ASP A 302 2.43 -0.62 30.79
N ILE A 303 2.27 -1.94 30.90
CA ILE A 303 1.71 -2.60 32.07
C ILE A 303 2.78 -3.49 32.67
N LYS A 304 3.20 -3.18 33.89
CA LYS A 304 4.21 -3.94 34.62
C LYS A 304 3.63 -4.42 35.95
N ALA A 305 3.69 -5.74 36.18
CA ALA A 305 3.15 -6.35 37.38
C ALA A 305 1.73 -5.86 37.72
N GLU A 306 0.87 -5.78 36.70
CA GLU A 306 -0.55 -5.38 36.80
C GLU A 306 -0.80 -3.88 37.04
N GLU A 307 0.24 -3.06 37.09
CA GLU A 307 0.14 -1.61 37.19
C GLU A 307 0.53 -0.91 35.89
N VAL A 308 -0.13 0.21 35.60
CA VAL A 308 0.22 1.10 34.49
C VAL A 308 1.51 1.85 34.84
N VAL A 309 2.50 1.79 33.96
CA VAL A 309 3.73 2.57 34.06
C VAL A 309 3.56 3.86 33.26
N GLY A 310 3.47 4.99 33.96
CA GLY A 310 3.26 6.29 33.35
C GLY A 310 1.77 6.56 33.05
N GLU A 311 1.46 6.89 31.80
CA GLU A 311 0.10 7.19 31.35
C GLU A 311 -0.45 6.06 30.49
N GLU A 312 -1.66 5.60 30.79
CA GLU A 312 -2.40 4.67 29.94
C GLU A 312 -2.86 5.38 28.67
N ASN A 313 -2.89 4.68 27.54
CA ASN A 313 -3.36 5.18 26.25
C ASN A 313 -2.66 6.49 25.83
N ARG A 314 -1.36 6.59 26.10
CA ARG A 314 -0.58 7.77 25.75
C ARG A 314 -0.58 7.96 24.24
N LEU A 315 -1.11 9.10 23.78
CA LEU A 315 -1.07 9.50 22.39
C LEU A 315 0.35 9.90 21.99
N LEU A 316 0.98 9.10 21.12
CA LEU A 316 2.35 9.32 20.66
C LEU A 316 2.42 10.04 19.31
N ALA A 317 1.40 9.84 18.46
CA ALA A 317 1.28 10.53 17.19
C ALA A 317 -0.18 10.49 16.70
N ALA A 318 -0.63 11.55 16.05
CA ALA A 318 -1.92 11.61 15.37
C ALA A 318 -1.70 11.98 13.89
N GLU A 319 -1.07 11.08 13.15
CA GLU A 319 -0.63 11.33 11.77
C GLU A 319 -1.61 10.74 10.75
N TRP A 320 -2.00 11.55 9.78
CA TRP A 320 -2.84 11.23 8.63
C TRP A 320 -2.05 11.33 7.33
N LYS A 321 -2.51 10.60 6.31
CA LYS A 321 -1.93 10.70 4.96
C LYS A 321 -2.97 10.63 3.87
N ALA A 322 -2.71 11.36 2.79
CA ALA A 322 -3.33 11.14 1.49
C ALA A 322 -2.83 9.82 0.89
N PHE A 323 -3.74 9.07 0.28
CA PHE A 323 -3.45 7.77 -0.32
C PHE A 323 -4.40 7.46 -1.49
N PHE A 324 -4.09 6.40 -2.24
CA PHE A 324 -4.95 5.85 -3.28
C PHE A 324 -5.49 4.47 -2.84
N PRO A 325 -6.78 4.34 -2.51
CA PRO A 325 -7.38 3.10 -1.98
C PRO A 325 -7.47 1.89 -2.92
N HIS A 326 -6.89 1.91 -4.14
CA HIS A 326 -6.93 0.81 -5.14
C HIS A 326 -8.28 0.07 -5.25
N THR A 327 -9.39 0.78 -5.14
CA THR A 327 -10.75 0.22 -5.16
C THR A 327 -11.60 0.93 -6.19
N VAL A 328 -11.00 1.32 -7.31
CA VAL A 328 -11.63 2.06 -8.39
C VAL A 328 -12.88 1.31 -8.87
N GLN A 329 -13.98 2.03 -8.96
CA GLN A 329 -15.25 1.56 -9.50
C GLN A 329 -15.68 2.45 -10.67
N ARG A 330 -16.59 1.90 -11.49
CA ARG A 330 -17.22 2.66 -12.58
C ARG A 330 -18.12 3.77 -12.04
N GLY A 331 -18.90 3.47 -11.00
CA GLY A 331 -19.77 4.44 -10.33
C GLY A 331 -19.01 5.34 -9.36
N THR A 332 -19.58 6.51 -9.09
CA THR A 332 -19.07 7.51 -8.14
C THR A 332 -20.11 7.78 -7.05
N PRO A 333 -19.70 8.27 -5.87
CA PRO A 333 -20.63 8.75 -4.85
C PRO A 333 -21.55 9.87 -5.36
N MET A 334 -22.74 9.99 -4.77
CA MET A 334 -23.64 11.13 -5.02
C MET A 334 -23.03 12.44 -4.51
N CYS A 335 -23.46 13.58 -5.06
CA CYS A 335 -22.85 14.88 -4.75
C CYS A 335 -22.86 15.21 -3.26
N ASP A 336 -23.89 14.81 -2.54
CA ASP A 336 -24.07 15.01 -1.10
C ASP A 336 -23.05 14.24 -0.24
N ALA A 337 -22.46 13.16 -0.76
CA ALA A 337 -21.37 12.45 -0.09
C ALA A 337 -20.11 13.33 0.11
N CYS A 338 -20.00 14.44 -0.62
CA CYS A 338 -18.94 15.44 -0.43
C CYS A 338 -19.52 16.82 -0.09
N HIS A 339 -20.47 17.34 -0.87
CA HIS A 339 -21.02 18.69 -0.71
C HIS A 339 -21.93 18.86 0.51
N ASN A 340 -22.31 17.78 1.19
CA ASN A 340 -23.15 17.84 2.40
C ASN A 340 -22.66 16.87 3.48
N SER A 341 -21.34 16.64 3.54
CA SER A 341 -20.76 15.71 4.50
C SER A 341 -19.52 16.34 5.17
N PRO A 342 -19.69 17.14 6.24
CA PRO A 342 -18.55 17.72 6.96
C PRO A 342 -17.59 16.65 7.50
N ARG A 343 -18.14 15.52 7.99
CA ARG A 343 -17.37 14.36 8.43
C ARG A 343 -16.42 13.82 7.35
N ARG A 344 -16.82 13.90 6.07
CA ARG A 344 -15.97 13.54 4.92
C ARG A 344 -14.65 14.30 4.91
N PHE A 345 -14.59 15.49 5.52
CA PHE A 345 -13.42 16.37 5.52
C PHE A 345 -12.82 16.57 6.93
N LEU A 346 -13.18 15.71 7.89
CA LEU A 346 -12.82 15.85 9.31
C LEU A 346 -13.32 17.17 9.89
N LEU A 347 -14.54 17.59 9.52
CA LEU A 347 -15.20 18.77 10.04
C LEU A 347 -16.50 18.40 10.76
N GLU A 348 -16.53 17.23 11.41
CA GLU A 348 -17.69 16.76 12.16
C GLU A 348 -17.97 17.68 13.35
N SER A 349 -19.23 18.09 13.52
CA SER A 349 -19.61 18.92 14.66
C SER A 349 -19.65 18.10 15.95
N PRO A 350 -19.44 18.71 17.13
CA PRO A 350 -19.52 18.01 18.41
C PRO A 350 -20.85 17.27 18.65
N GLU A 351 -21.96 17.80 18.15
CA GLU A 351 -23.30 17.27 18.34
C GLU A 351 -23.57 16.00 17.51
N ASP A 352 -22.85 15.83 16.40
CA ASP A 352 -22.97 14.68 15.49
C ASP A 352 -22.02 13.51 15.88
N ARG A 353 -21.18 13.70 16.91
CA ARG A 353 -20.18 12.71 17.32
C ARG A 353 -20.85 11.47 17.91
N ILE A 354 -20.49 10.31 17.37
CA ILE A 354 -20.86 8.99 17.92
C ILE A 354 -19.76 8.44 18.83
N TYR A 355 -18.50 8.74 18.52
CA TYR A 355 -17.34 8.28 19.27
C TYR A 355 -16.77 9.43 20.09
N LEU A 356 -16.36 9.15 21.32
CA LEU A 356 -15.89 10.15 22.29
C LEU A 356 -14.47 9.83 22.79
N PRO A 357 -13.43 9.89 21.93
CA PRO A 357 -12.08 9.48 22.32
C PRO A 357 -11.54 10.23 23.54
N ALA A 358 -11.95 11.48 23.76
CA ALA A 358 -11.58 12.25 24.95
C ALA A 358 -12.16 11.65 26.24
N ALA A 359 -13.42 11.20 26.22
CA ALA A 359 -14.04 10.51 27.36
C ALA A 359 -13.40 9.14 27.62
N ASP A 360 -12.87 8.52 26.56
CA ASP A 360 -12.10 7.27 26.63
C ASP A 360 -10.62 7.48 27.04
N GLY A 361 -10.22 8.72 27.35
CA GLY A 361 -8.85 9.04 27.78
C GLY A 361 -7.79 9.04 26.66
N LEU A 362 -8.19 9.20 25.39
CA LEU A 362 -7.33 9.04 24.22
C LEU A 362 -6.68 10.35 23.71
N GLY A 363 -6.77 11.45 24.46
CA GLY A 363 -6.08 12.72 24.14
C GLY A 363 -6.52 13.41 22.85
N LEU A 364 -7.61 12.97 22.21
CA LEU A 364 -8.23 13.60 21.04
C LEU A 364 -9.71 13.83 21.28
N ASP A 365 -10.25 14.97 20.86
CA ASP A 365 -11.69 15.26 21.01
C ASP A 365 -12.56 14.42 20.06
N SER A 366 -12.07 14.18 18.84
CA SER A 366 -12.71 13.33 17.83
C SER A 366 -11.68 12.88 16.80
N PHE A 367 -11.88 11.69 16.25
CA PHE A 367 -11.13 11.23 15.09
C PHE A 367 -11.53 11.95 13.79
N TRP A 368 -12.71 12.58 13.74
CA TRP A 368 -13.23 13.32 12.58
C TRP A 368 -13.15 14.84 12.75
N GLN A 369 -12.12 15.29 13.46
CA GLN A 369 -11.75 16.70 13.62
C GLN A 369 -10.27 16.91 13.29
N GLN A 370 -9.88 18.12 12.91
CA GLN A 370 -8.52 18.37 12.41
C GLN A 370 -7.56 18.75 13.53
N GLU A 371 -8.10 19.30 14.60
CA GLU A 371 -7.40 19.79 15.78
C GLU A 371 -6.56 18.69 16.42
N ASN A 372 -5.32 19.02 16.77
CA ASN A 372 -4.32 18.09 17.35
C ASN A 372 -3.96 16.87 16.47
N GLN A 373 -4.32 16.89 15.19
CA GLN A 373 -3.92 15.89 14.19
C GLN A 373 -3.10 16.55 13.08
N VAL A 374 -2.31 15.76 12.35
CA VAL A 374 -1.39 16.29 11.31
C VAL A 374 -1.46 15.45 10.03
N MET A 375 -1.51 16.11 8.88
CA MET A 375 -1.33 15.49 7.56
C MET A 375 0.14 15.48 7.15
N VAL A 376 0.72 14.30 6.92
CA VAL A 376 2.17 14.16 6.66
C VAL A 376 2.56 14.34 5.19
N ASN A 377 1.59 14.25 4.28
CA ASN A 377 1.81 14.36 2.83
C ASN A 377 0.71 15.19 2.16
N GLY A 378 0.44 16.37 2.72
CA GLY A 378 -0.55 17.30 2.23
C GLY A 378 -1.12 18.14 3.37
N SER A 379 -2.40 18.48 3.29
CA SER A 379 -3.10 19.21 4.33
C SER A 379 -4.52 18.69 4.52
N PHE A 380 -5.13 18.99 5.66
CA PHE A 380 -6.57 18.85 5.79
C PHE A 380 -7.30 19.87 4.93
N TYR A 381 -8.59 19.63 4.70
CA TYR A 381 -9.42 20.52 3.91
C TYR A 381 -9.98 21.64 4.78
N GLU A 382 -9.70 22.89 4.41
CA GLU A 382 -10.08 24.04 5.23
C GLU A 382 -11.60 24.19 5.37
N ARG A 383 -12.07 24.51 6.58
CA ARG A 383 -13.48 24.77 6.90
C ARG A 383 -14.14 25.77 5.95
N GLN A 384 -13.50 26.94 5.73
CA GLN A 384 -14.06 27.98 4.87
C GLN A 384 -14.17 27.53 3.41
N ARG A 385 -13.20 26.71 2.96
CA ARG A 385 -13.24 26.12 1.62
C ARG A 385 -14.40 25.14 1.51
N PHE A 386 -14.65 24.34 2.55
CA PHE A 386 -15.79 23.42 2.59
C PHE A 386 -17.10 24.20 2.58
N ASP A 387 -17.23 25.26 3.38
CA ASP A 387 -18.41 26.12 3.39
C ASP A 387 -18.76 26.69 2.02
N ARG A 388 -17.75 27.13 1.26
CA ARG A 388 -17.96 27.62 -0.11
C ARG A 388 -18.39 26.50 -1.06
N MET A 389 -17.75 25.33 -0.98
CA MET A 389 -18.06 24.17 -1.81
C MET A 389 -19.47 23.61 -1.53
N SER A 390 -19.91 23.67 -0.28
CA SER A 390 -21.19 23.10 0.18
C SER A 390 -22.39 24.02 -0.07
N ARG A 391 -22.18 25.20 -0.66
CA ARG A 391 -23.29 26.10 -1.07
C ARG A 391 -24.11 25.44 -2.17
N ARG A 392 -25.41 25.30 -1.93
CA ARG A 392 -26.37 24.77 -2.91
C ARG A 392 -26.89 25.88 -3.80
N ASP A 393 -26.08 26.31 -4.75
CA ASP A 393 -26.55 27.23 -5.78
C ASP A 393 -27.50 26.55 -6.79
N SER A 394 -28.03 27.33 -7.72
CA SER A 394 -28.93 26.81 -8.77
C SER A 394 -28.24 25.78 -9.67
N ASN A 395 -26.94 25.95 -9.94
CA ASN A 395 -26.17 25.03 -10.79
C ASN A 395 -25.99 23.67 -10.10
N TYR A 396 -25.61 23.67 -8.82
CA TYR A 396 -25.54 22.46 -8.01
C TYR A 396 -26.89 21.75 -7.99
N THR A 397 -27.97 22.49 -7.72
CA THR A 397 -29.31 21.91 -7.61
C THR A 397 -29.75 21.26 -8.92
N LYS A 398 -29.53 21.93 -10.06
CA LYS A 398 -29.83 21.39 -11.38
C LYS A 398 -29.03 20.12 -11.67
N ALA A 399 -27.71 20.15 -11.49
CA ALA A 399 -26.83 19.01 -11.74
C ALA A 399 -27.15 17.82 -10.81
N TYR A 400 -27.49 18.10 -9.54
CA TYR A 400 -27.85 17.06 -8.57
C TYR A 400 -29.16 16.36 -8.93
N VAL A 401 -30.18 17.12 -9.33
CA VAL A 401 -31.44 16.54 -9.82
C VAL A 401 -31.22 15.72 -11.09
N GLU A 402 -30.39 16.21 -12.01
CA GLU A 402 -30.04 15.47 -13.23
C GLU A 402 -29.32 14.16 -12.92
N LYS A 403 -28.36 14.16 -11.98
CA LYS A 403 -27.68 12.94 -11.51
C LYS A 403 -28.68 11.94 -10.92
N TRP A 404 -29.63 12.40 -10.11
CA TRP A 404 -30.68 11.55 -9.56
C TRP A 404 -31.57 10.93 -10.63
N LYS A 405 -31.96 11.70 -11.65
CA LYS A 405 -32.74 11.16 -12.78
C LYS A 405 -31.97 10.08 -13.52
N GLN A 406 -30.71 10.34 -13.88
CA GLN A 406 -29.84 9.35 -14.53
C GLN A 406 -29.66 8.09 -13.67
N PHE A 407 -29.52 8.26 -12.34
CA PHE A 407 -29.40 7.11 -11.44
C PHE A 407 -30.66 6.24 -11.45
N LEU A 408 -31.85 6.83 -11.42
CA LEU A 408 -33.12 6.11 -11.44
C LEU A 408 -33.38 5.44 -12.80
N GLU A 409 -33.16 6.14 -13.90
CA GLU A 409 -33.36 5.62 -15.26
C GLU A 409 -32.44 4.42 -15.55
N ASN A 410 -31.19 4.47 -15.10
CA ASN A 410 -30.25 3.35 -15.28
C ASN A 410 -30.58 2.12 -14.42
N VAL A 411 -31.35 2.26 -13.33
CA VAL A 411 -31.76 1.11 -12.50
C VAL A 411 -32.85 0.30 -13.21
N ASP A 412 -33.74 0.96 -13.95
CA ASP A 412 -34.83 0.31 -14.69
C ASP A 412 -34.33 -0.55 -15.86
N ASP A 413 -33.16 -0.21 -16.44
CA ASP A 413 -32.52 -0.98 -17.53
C ASP A 413 -31.83 -2.28 -17.10
N PHE A 414 -31.59 -2.51 -15.79
CA PHE A 414 -31.05 -3.79 -15.28
C PHE A 414 -32.13 -4.84 -14.95
N SER A 415 -33.39 -4.56 -15.30
CA SER A 415 -34.56 -5.43 -15.09
C SER A 415 -34.82 -6.43 -16.23
N HIS A 416 -33.94 -6.52 -17.22
CA HIS A 416 -34.11 -7.36 -18.41
C HIS A 416 -32.93 -8.31 -18.67
#